data_AF-A0AAV2SW60-F1
#
_entry.id   AF-A0AAV2SW60-F1
#
_cell.length_a   1.000
_cell.length_b   1.000
_cell.length_c   1.000
_cell.angle_alpha   90.00
_cell.angle_beta   90.00
_cell.angle_gamma   90.00
#
_symmetry.space_group_name_H-M   'P 1'
#
loop_
_entity.id
_entity.type
_entity.pdbx_description
1 polymer ?
#
loop_
_entity_poly.entity_id
_entity_poly.type
_entity_poly.pdbx_seq_one_letter_code
_entity_poly.pdbx_strand_id
1 'polypeptide(L)'
;MAPNHQSNTDVYSNWSRKSAFPRSLKSVASSRGSSFYSNPYAKREQIRYIFLVLANVSLLLCLVHFVLLPFIRVHIRSYESNIKTPLNKSVPYKLEVLSWPGYTSDQRMSKLLPLLDGVFKYADTSVNLRSRTVSSMMRVRVKWTEYQACWPLDFLSSVAALVFEVIRQGRRKKHVKLDTAPIFGMCLMFFLTTLLRASGTYFYYSTLNSVSDMLNELNLAVKLQARKMNARTVPYEVLLEIPRGYMFVHMAAIFLSLISLTFILDYLDPV
;
A
#
# COMPACT_ATOMS: atom_id res chain seq x y z
N MET A 1 32.53 67.01 -49.08
CA MET A 1 32.12 65.83 -49.87
C MET A 1 30.60 65.79 -49.86
N ALA A 2 30.04 65.87 -51.06
CA ALA A 2 28.62 65.97 -51.36
C ALA A 2 27.93 64.56 -51.32
N PRO A 3 26.61 64.43 -51.55
CA PRO A 3 25.64 64.05 -50.52
C PRO A 3 24.61 62.99 -51.00
N ASN A 4 23.45 62.91 -50.32
CA ASN A 4 22.10 62.60 -50.86
C ASN A 4 21.74 61.12 -51.18
N HIS A 5 20.50 60.62 -51.08
CA HIS A 5 19.10 61.11 -50.94
C HIS A 5 18.27 59.95 -50.30
N GLN A 6 17.29 60.11 -49.38
CA GLN A 6 15.85 60.45 -49.57
C GLN A 6 15.17 59.73 -50.77
N SER A 7 13.93 59.24 -50.79
CA SER A 7 12.67 59.45 -50.05
C SER A 7 11.54 58.60 -50.68
N ASN A 8 10.47 58.30 -49.91
CA ASN A 8 9.03 58.14 -50.28
C ASN A 8 8.64 57.10 -51.37
N THR A 9 7.51 56.38 -51.33
CA THR A 9 6.10 56.80 -51.24
C THR A 9 5.15 55.59 -51.03
N ASP A 10 4.06 55.81 -50.28
CA ASP A 10 2.66 55.39 -50.47
C ASP A 10 2.29 53.89 -50.62
N VAL A 11 1.54 53.31 -49.67
CA VAL A 11 0.08 53.39 -49.50
C VAL A 11 -0.69 53.05 -50.78
N TYR A 12 -1.06 51.76 -50.92
CA TYR A 12 -2.28 51.36 -51.63
C TYR A 12 -3.00 50.27 -50.83
N SER A 13 -4.15 50.66 -50.30
CA SER A 13 -5.14 49.83 -49.65
C SER A 13 -6.21 49.36 -50.64
N ASN A 14 -6.65 48.10 -50.46
CA ASN A 14 -8.02 47.59 -50.61
C ASN A 14 -8.82 47.86 -51.90
N TRP A 15 -8.99 46.82 -52.74
CA TRP A 15 -10.20 46.65 -53.57
C TRP A 15 -10.69 45.17 -53.61
N SER A 16 -11.61 44.85 -52.69
CA SER A 16 -12.91 44.18 -52.88
C SER A 16 -13.15 43.09 -53.98
N ARG A 17 -13.48 41.88 -53.48
CA ARG A 17 -14.60 40.94 -53.83
C ARG A 17 -15.16 40.86 -55.27
N LYS A 18 -15.29 39.64 -55.83
CA LYS A 18 -16.57 38.87 -55.94
C LYS A 18 -16.48 37.58 -56.81
N SER A 19 -16.95 36.47 -56.23
CA SER A 19 -17.76 35.36 -56.78
C SER A 19 -17.40 34.62 -58.08
N ALA A 20 -17.28 33.28 -57.99
CA ALA A 20 -18.17 32.34 -58.69
C ALA A 20 -17.89 30.86 -58.30
N PHE A 21 -18.90 30.20 -57.74
CA PHE A 21 -19.10 28.74 -57.84
C PHE A 21 -20.08 28.50 -59.00
N PRO A 22 -20.08 27.31 -59.62
CA PRO A 22 -21.27 26.47 -59.47
C PRO A 22 -20.98 24.99 -59.19
N ARG A 23 -22.01 24.35 -58.64
CA ARG A 23 -22.10 22.94 -58.21
C ARG A 23 -22.11 21.97 -59.39
N SER A 24 -21.57 20.77 -59.17
CA SER A 24 -22.05 19.54 -59.78
C SER A 24 -21.90 18.39 -58.78
N LEU A 25 -23.03 17.77 -58.44
CA LEU A 25 -23.22 16.68 -57.48
C LEU A 25 -23.95 15.57 -58.24
N LYS A 26 -23.31 14.40 -58.39
CA LYS A 26 -23.82 13.04 -58.70
C LYS A 26 -22.65 12.26 -59.36
N SER A 27 -22.31 11.04 -59.02
CA SER A 27 -22.96 10.00 -58.23
C SER A 27 -21.93 8.93 -57.83
N VAL A 28 -22.00 8.50 -56.57
CA VAL A 28 -21.89 7.11 -56.06
C VAL A 28 -21.23 6.06 -56.97
N ALA A 29 -20.07 5.57 -56.55
CA ALA A 29 -19.78 4.14 -56.54
C ALA A 29 -18.79 3.83 -55.41
N SER A 30 -19.32 3.14 -54.40
CA SER A 30 -18.58 2.44 -53.37
C SER A 30 -17.53 1.49 -53.96
N SER A 31 -16.32 1.50 -53.40
CA SER A 31 -15.65 0.25 -53.08
C SER A 31 -15.00 0.37 -51.71
N ARG A 32 -15.43 -0.54 -50.84
CA ARG A 32 -15.01 -0.69 -49.45
C ARG A 32 -13.51 -0.96 -49.39
N GLY A 33 -12.77 0.03 -48.92
CA GLY A 33 -11.45 -0.15 -48.32
C GLY A 33 -11.47 0.54 -46.98
N SER A 34 -12.02 -0.11 -45.96
CA SER A 34 -11.90 0.34 -44.57
C SER A 34 -10.43 0.23 -44.16
N SER A 35 -9.61 1.20 -44.54
CA SER A 35 -8.32 1.40 -43.92
C SER A 35 -8.58 1.95 -42.52
N PHE A 36 -8.48 1.04 -41.55
CA PHE A 36 -8.28 1.34 -40.14
C PHE A 36 -6.98 2.14 -39.99
N TYR A 37 -6.95 3.41 -40.39
CA TYR A 37 -5.93 4.34 -39.90
C TYR A 37 -6.28 4.63 -38.45
N SER A 38 -5.79 3.76 -37.55
CA SER A 38 -5.75 4.08 -36.13
C SER A 38 -4.92 5.34 -35.97
N ASN A 39 -5.58 6.48 -35.74
CA ASN A 39 -4.90 7.76 -35.58
C ASN A 39 -3.87 7.62 -34.44
N PRO A 40 -2.56 7.72 -34.71
CA PRO A 40 -1.53 7.52 -33.70
C PRO A 40 -1.65 8.54 -32.56
N TYR A 41 -2.24 9.71 -32.84
CA TYR A 41 -2.55 10.72 -31.82
C TYR A 41 -3.68 10.29 -30.88
N ALA A 42 -4.71 9.59 -31.38
CA ALA A 42 -5.79 9.06 -30.54
C ALA A 42 -5.30 7.94 -29.62
N LYS A 43 -4.39 7.08 -30.12
CA LYS A 43 -3.75 6.04 -29.31
C LYS A 43 -2.84 6.64 -28.22
N ARG A 44 -2.11 7.71 -28.52
CA ARG A 44 -1.23 8.40 -27.55
C ARG A 44 -2.03 9.09 -26.43
N GLU A 45 -3.16 9.71 -26.76
CA GLU A 45 -4.06 10.32 -25.76
C GLU A 45 -4.78 9.26 -24.90
N GLN A 46 -5.19 8.13 -25.48
CA GLN A 46 -5.74 7.00 -24.70
C GLN A 46 -4.71 6.43 -23.71
N ILE A 47 -3.46 6.24 -24.13
CA ILE A 47 -2.38 5.77 -23.24
C ILE A 47 -2.13 6.78 -22.10
N ARG A 48 -2.11 8.08 -22.40
CA ARG A 48 -1.99 9.15 -21.39
C ARG A 48 -3.14 9.16 -20.40
N TYR A 49 -4.36 8.86 -20.85
CA TYR A 49 -5.53 8.77 -19.97
C TYR A 49 -5.46 7.54 -19.06
N ILE A 50 -5.15 6.37 -19.62
CA ILE A 50 -4.96 5.11 -18.86
C ILE A 50 -3.89 5.31 -17.77
N PHE A 51 -2.78 5.94 -18.15
CA PHE A 51 -1.71 6.31 -17.23
C PHE A 51 -2.21 7.16 -16.05
N LEU A 52 -2.98 8.20 -16.34
CA LEU A 52 -3.49 9.14 -15.34
C LEU A 52 -4.46 8.45 -14.37
N VAL A 53 -5.32 7.58 -14.89
CA VAL A 53 -6.22 6.77 -14.08
C VAL A 53 -5.43 5.82 -13.18
N LEU A 54 -4.42 5.14 -13.73
CA LEU A 54 -3.62 4.18 -12.98
C LEU A 54 -2.82 4.84 -11.85
N ALA A 55 -2.20 5.99 -12.12
CA ALA A 55 -1.48 6.77 -11.11
C ALA A 55 -2.42 7.23 -9.98
N ASN A 56 -3.62 7.70 -10.32
CA ASN A 56 -4.62 8.10 -9.32
C ASN A 56 -5.13 6.92 -8.48
N VAL A 57 -5.37 5.77 -9.11
CA VAL A 57 -5.76 4.53 -8.40
C VAL A 57 -4.63 4.06 -7.47
N SER A 58 -3.39 4.12 -7.94
CA SER A 58 -2.20 3.79 -7.14
C SER A 58 -2.10 4.71 -5.91
N LEU A 59 -2.24 6.03 -6.10
CA LEU A 59 -2.22 7.00 -5.00
C LEU A 59 -3.39 6.81 -4.03
N LEU A 60 -4.58 6.49 -4.52
CA LEU A 60 -5.73 6.19 -3.66
C LEU A 60 -5.46 4.95 -2.81
N LEU A 61 -4.93 3.89 -3.41
CA LEU A 61 -4.53 2.67 -2.68
C LEU A 61 -3.41 2.94 -1.67
N CYS A 62 -2.47 3.83 -2.00
CA CYS A 62 -1.46 4.31 -1.06
C CYS A 62 -2.11 4.92 0.19
N LEU A 63 -3.16 5.72 0.04
CA LEU A 63 -3.86 6.33 1.16
C LEU A 63 -4.73 5.33 1.94
N VAL A 64 -5.47 4.48 1.23
CA VAL A 64 -6.31 3.43 1.83
C VAL A 64 -5.46 2.46 2.66
N HIS A 65 -4.22 2.20 2.25
CA HIS A 65 -3.27 1.41 3.01
C HIS A 65 -3.06 1.93 4.45
N PHE A 66 -2.97 3.24 4.65
CA PHE A 66 -2.82 3.83 5.99
C PHE A 66 -4.11 3.81 6.81
N VAL A 67 -5.28 3.77 6.16
CA VAL A 67 -6.58 3.60 6.82
C VAL A 67 -6.72 2.17 7.34
N LEU A 68 -6.24 1.19 6.59
CA LEU A 68 -6.16 -0.21 7.01
C LEU A 68 -4.97 -0.38 7.95
N LEU A 69 -5.16 0.01 9.22
CA LEU A 69 -4.16 -0.20 10.26
C LEU A 69 -3.76 -1.69 10.32
N PRO A 70 -2.46 -2.03 10.28
CA PRO A 70 -2.03 -3.39 10.59
C PRO A 70 -2.43 -3.68 12.02
N PHE A 71 -3.08 -4.80 12.30
CA PHE A 71 -3.38 -5.22 13.67
C PHE A 71 -2.66 -6.51 13.98
N ILE A 72 -1.97 -6.54 15.12
CA ILE A 72 -1.63 -7.80 15.77
C ILE A 72 -2.79 -8.17 16.70
N ARG A 73 -3.29 -9.39 16.54
CA ARG A 73 -4.36 -9.96 17.35
C ARG A 73 -3.90 -11.28 17.94
N VAL A 74 -3.90 -11.37 19.26
CA VAL A 74 -3.58 -12.58 20.02
C VAL A 74 -4.85 -13.06 20.69
N HIS A 75 -5.18 -14.32 20.46
CA HIS A 75 -6.33 -15.03 21.05
C HIS A 75 -5.82 -15.95 22.14
N ILE A 76 -6.30 -15.77 23.36
CA ILE A 76 -6.01 -16.66 24.49
C ILE A 76 -7.30 -17.41 24.79
N ARG A 77 -7.26 -18.73 24.62
CA ARG A 77 -8.35 -19.64 24.97
C ARG A 77 -8.00 -20.33 26.27
N SER A 78 -8.86 -20.21 27.28
CA SER A 78 -8.75 -20.99 28.50
C SER A 78 -9.96 -21.89 28.68
N TYR A 79 -9.70 -23.10 29.18
CA TYR A 79 -10.73 -24.07 29.53
C TYR A 79 -11.02 -23.95 31.02
N GLU A 80 -12.28 -23.65 31.37
CA GLU A 80 -12.73 -23.79 32.76
C GLU A 80 -12.93 -25.28 33.06
N SER A 81 -12.00 -25.85 33.82
CA SER A 81 -12.06 -27.26 34.25
C SER A 81 -13.09 -27.52 35.35
N ASN A 82 -13.82 -26.51 35.81
CA ASN A 82 -14.65 -26.61 37.02
C ASN A 82 -16.10 -27.06 36.78
N ILE A 83 -16.46 -27.40 35.54
CA ILE A 83 -17.81 -27.88 35.22
C ILE A 83 -17.72 -29.38 34.93
N LYS A 84 -18.39 -30.17 35.77
CA LYS A 84 -18.81 -31.55 35.48
C LYS A 84 -19.74 -31.51 34.26
N THR A 85 -19.16 -31.27 33.09
CA THR A 85 -19.91 -31.13 31.86
C THR A 85 -20.09 -32.53 31.30
N PRO A 86 -21.33 -33.05 31.15
CA PRO A 86 -21.55 -34.35 30.56
C PRO A 86 -21.00 -34.36 29.12
N LEU A 87 -20.50 -35.53 28.71
CA LEU A 87 -19.70 -35.83 27.50
C LEU A 87 -20.25 -35.31 26.16
N ASN A 88 -21.46 -34.73 26.14
CA ASN A 88 -22.23 -34.35 24.95
C ASN A 88 -22.46 -32.83 24.76
N LYS A 89 -21.91 -31.96 25.61
CA LYS A 89 -22.00 -30.50 25.43
C LYS A 89 -20.63 -29.90 25.17
N SER A 90 -20.55 -28.99 24.20
CA SER A 90 -19.37 -28.19 23.92
C SER A 90 -18.88 -27.53 25.21
N VAL A 91 -17.65 -27.85 25.63
CA VAL A 91 -17.03 -27.27 26.81
C VAL A 91 -16.95 -25.76 26.63
N PRO A 92 -17.42 -24.94 27.59
CA PRO A 92 -17.32 -23.49 27.47
C PRO A 92 -15.84 -23.08 27.50
N TYR A 93 -15.40 -22.39 26.46
CA TYR A 93 -14.09 -21.76 26.38
C TYR A 93 -14.24 -20.29 26.75
N LYS A 94 -13.35 -19.78 27.61
CA LYS A 94 -13.20 -18.34 27.77
C LYS A 94 -12.20 -17.85 26.72
N LEU A 95 -12.64 -16.97 25.84
CA LEU A 95 -11.81 -16.35 24.81
C LEU A 95 -11.47 -14.93 25.23
N GLU A 96 -10.18 -14.67 25.43
CA GLU A 96 -9.64 -13.32 25.64
C GLU A 96 -8.89 -12.89 24.38
N VAL A 97 -9.29 -11.76 23.79
CA VAL A 97 -8.68 -11.24 22.56
C VAL A 97 -7.94 -9.95 22.88
N LEU A 98 -6.62 -9.96 22.68
CA LEU A 98 -5.79 -8.77 22.75
C LEU A 98 -5.48 -8.31 21.33
N SER A 99 -5.87 -7.09 20.99
CA SER A 99 -5.58 -6.47 19.70
C SER A 99 -4.83 -5.16 19.87
N TRP A 100 -3.86 -4.90 19.00
CA TRP A 100 -3.19 -3.60 18.95
C TRP A 100 -2.80 -3.19 17.53
N PRO A 101 -2.92 -1.89 17.21
CA PRO A 101 -2.53 -1.38 15.90
C PRO A 101 -1.00 -1.26 15.77
N GLY A 102 -0.53 -1.51 14.55
CA GLY A 102 0.86 -1.52 14.09
C GLY A 102 1.59 -0.22 14.38
N TYR A 103 0.88 0.89 14.23
CA TYR A 103 1.45 2.23 14.36
C TYR A 103 1.53 2.74 15.80
N THR A 104 1.02 1.99 16.80
CA THR A 104 1.02 2.45 18.20
C THR A 104 2.09 1.81 19.05
N SER A 105 2.64 2.62 19.97
CA SER A 105 3.74 2.29 20.89
C SER A 105 3.32 1.36 22.06
N ASP A 106 4.29 0.55 22.47
CA ASP A 106 4.55 -0.25 23.69
C ASP A 106 3.47 -0.60 24.73
N GLN A 107 2.50 0.27 25.01
CA GLN A 107 1.59 0.12 26.15
C GLN A 107 0.68 -1.11 26.08
N ARG A 108 0.62 -1.79 24.93
CA ARG A 108 -0.21 -3.00 24.77
C ARG A 108 0.58 -4.30 24.85
N MET A 109 1.89 -4.28 24.58
CA MET A 109 2.73 -5.46 24.84
C MET A 109 2.83 -5.72 26.34
N SER A 110 2.89 -4.66 27.17
CA SER A 110 2.83 -4.79 28.62
C SER A 110 1.50 -5.38 29.15
N LYS A 111 0.41 -5.29 28.36
CA LYS A 111 -0.89 -5.93 28.70
C LYS A 111 -0.92 -7.42 28.37
N LEU A 112 -0.02 -7.92 27.53
CA LEU A 112 0.05 -9.35 27.21
C LEU A 112 0.54 -10.17 28.41
N LEU A 113 1.52 -9.65 29.18
CA LEU A 113 2.09 -10.33 30.35
C LEU A 113 1.03 -10.72 31.41
N PRO A 114 0.17 -9.81 31.88
CA PRO A 114 -0.91 -10.15 32.83
C PRO A 114 -1.87 -11.21 32.30
N LEU A 115 -2.19 -11.17 31.00
CA LEU A 115 -3.09 -12.17 30.39
C LEU A 115 -2.45 -13.55 30.30
N LEU A 116 -1.11 -13.61 30.24
CA LEU A 116 -0.35 -14.85 30.26
C LEU A 116 -0.09 -15.38 31.68
N ASP A 117 -0.41 -14.65 32.75
CA ASP A 117 -0.14 -15.12 34.13
C ASP A 117 -0.85 -16.44 34.45
N GLY A 118 -2.06 -16.67 33.92
CA GLY A 118 -2.75 -17.96 34.04
C GLY A 118 -2.02 -19.10 33.32
N VAL A 119 -1.45 -18.79 32.15
CA VAL A 119 -0.63 -19.72 31.35
C VAL A 119 0.68 -20.04 32.08
N PHE A 120 1.34 -19.01 32.62
CA PHE A 120 2.57 -19.17 33.39
C PHE A 120 2.33 -20.05 34.62
N LYS A 121 1.33 -19.73 35.46
CA LYS A 121 0.99 -20.52 36.65
C LYS A 121 0.75 -22.00 36.35
N TYR A 122 0.09 -22.29 35.23
CA TYR A 122 -0.14 -23.68 34.81
C TYR A 122 1.15 -24.35 34.34
N ALA A 123 1.92 -23.68 33.49
CA ALA A 123 3.12 -24.22 32.87
C ALA A 123 4.38 -24.16 33.77
N ASP A 124 4.31 -23.58 34.98
CA ASP A 124 5.43 -23.26 35.89
C ASP A 124 6.09 -24.49 36.56
N THR A 125 6.40 -25.53 35.77
CA THR A 125 7.41 -26.54 36.13
C THR A 125 8.76 -26.29 35.45
N SER A 126 8.86 -25.27 34.59
CA SER A 126 10.14 -24.81 34.01
C SER A 126 10.48 -23.42 34.54
N VAL A 127 11.42 -23.35 35.49
CA VAL A 127 11.92 -22.16 36.21
C VAL A 127 12.27 -20.94 35.31
N ASN A 128 12.36 -21.13 33.99
CA ASN A 128 12.80 -20.12 33.03
C ASN A 128 11.76 -19.71 31.97
N LEU A 129 10.50 -20.17 32.02
CA LEU A 129 9.54 -19.85 30.95
C LEU A 129 9.20 -18.36 30.92
N ARG A 130 8.83 -17.80 32.08
CA ARG A 130 8.47 -16.38 32.19
C ARG A 130 9.61 -15.46 31.77
N SER A 131 10.83 -15.74 32.21
CA SER A 131 12.02 -14.93 31.84
C SER A 131 12.33 -15.02 30.35
N ARG A 132 12.22 -16.20 29.73
CA ARG A 132 12.36 -16.37 28.26
C ARG A 132 11.28 -15.64 27.48
N THR A 133 10.02 -15.68 27.95
CA THR A 133 8.93 -14.93 27.32
C THR A 133 9.18 -13.43 27.41
N VAL A 134 9.59 -12.90 28.56
CA VAL A 134 9.95 -11.48 28.72
C VAL A 134 11.10 -11.08 27.80
N SER A 135 12.15 -11.90 27.71
CA SER A 135 13.27 -11.68 26.78
C SER A 135 12.80 -11.66 25.32
N SER A 136 11.91 -12.58 24.95
CA SER A 136 11.32 -12.63 23.60
C SER A 136 10.45 -11.40 23.30
N MET A 137 9.65 -10.95 24.27
CA MET A 137 8.86 -9.73 24.14
C MET A 137 9.74 -8.50 23.92
N MET A 138 10.91 -8.41 24.57
CA MET A 138 11.87 -7.34 24.31
C MET A 138 12.43 -7.41 22.88
N ARG A 139 12.74 -8.60 22.37
CA ARG A 139 13.16 -8.75 20.95
C ARG A 139 12.07 -8.34 19.97
N VAL A 140 10.81 -8.73 20.24
CA VAL A 140 9.65 -8.32 19.45
C VAL A 140 9.51 -6.79 19.48
N ARG A 141 9.70 -6.16 20.65
CA ARG A 141 9.66 -4.70 20.81
C ARG A 141 10.69 -3.99 19.94
N VAL A 142 11.94 -4.47 19.91
CA VAL A 142 12.98 -3.88 19.05
C VAL A 142 12.59 -3.93 17.57
N LYS A 143 12.17 -5.11 17.08
CA LYS A 143 11.70 -5.24 15.69
C LYS A 143 10.47 -4.38 15.38
N TRP A 144 9.60 -4.20 16.37
CA TRP A 144 8.45 -3.32 16.26
C TRP A 144 8.85 -1.86 16.12
N THR A 145 9.88 -1.41 16.85
CA THR A 145 10.39 -0.04 16.70
C THR A 145 11.01 0.20 15.32
N GLU A 146 11.64 -0.81 14.72
CA GLU A 146 12.14 -0.73 13.33
C GLU A 146 10.97 -0.52 12.35
N TYR A 147 9.89 -1.27 12.49
CA TYR A 147 8.66 -1.05 11.71
C TYR A 147 8.08 0.36 11.92
N GLN A 148 8.08 0.84 13.17
CA GLN A 148 7.58 2.18 13.52
C GLN A 148 8.39 3.32 12.91
N ALA A 149 9.66 3.11 12.60
CA ALA A 149 10.49 4.09 11.91
C ALA A 149 10.17 4.20 10.41
N CYS A 150 9.69 3.12 9.78
CA CYS A 150 9.46 3.07 8.34
C CYS A 150 8.14 3.72 7.90
N TRP A 151 7.04 3.50 8.63
CA TRP A 151 5.71 3.94 8.18
C TRP A 151 5.54 5.47 8.01
N PRO A 152 6.15 6.36 8.83
CA PRO A 152 6.00 7.80 8.63
C PRO A 152 6.66 8.25 7.34
N LEU A 153 7.78 7.61 6.97
CA LEU A 153 8.48 7.89 5.71
C LEU A 153 7.63 7.46 4.51
N ASP A 154 6.98 6.28 4.59
CA ASP A 154 6.07 5.80 3.54
C ASP A 154 4.86 6.75 3.37
N PHE A 155 4.33 7.24 4.51
CA PHE A 155 3.24 8.22 4.49
C PHE A 155 3.68 9.53 3.82
N LEU A 156 4.83 10.07 4.22
CA LEU A 156 5.36 11.30 3.65
C LEU A 156 5.66 11.17 2.15
N SER A 157 6.23 10.06 1.69
CA SER A 157 6.48 9.82 0.27
C SER A 157 5.17 9.70 -0.53
N SER A 158 4.15 9.05 0.04
CA SER A 158 2.82 8.95 -0.57
C SER A 158 2.15 10.32 -0.70
N VAL A 159 2.24 11.16 0.34
CA VAL A 159 1.73 12.55 0.32
C VAL A 159 2.52 13.40 -0.68
N ALA A 160 3.84 13.27 -0.74
CA ALA A 160 4.66 14.00 -1.70
C ALA A 160 4.29 13.65 -3.15
N ALA A 161 4.02 12.37 -3.45
CA ALA A 161 3.55 11.94 -4.76
C ALA A 161 2.21 12.61 -5.15
N LEU A 162 1.27 12.72 -4.20
CA LEU A 162 0.01 13.45 -4.39
C LEU A 162 0.24 14.94 -4.67
N VAL A 163 1.15 15.59 -3.94
CA VAL A 163 1.48 17.00 -4.15
C VAL A 163 2.05 17.22 -5.55
N PHE A 164 2.96 16.35 -6.02
CA PHE A 164 3.48 16.44 -7.39
C PHE A 164 2.39 16.24 -8.45
N GLU A 165 1.44 15.34 -8.20
CA GLU A 165 0.29 15.14 -9.08
C GLU A 165 -0.60 16.39 -9.16
N VAL A 166 -0.89 17.03 -8.03
CA VAL A 166 -1.64 18.30 -7.98
C VAL A 166 -0.90 19.41 -8.74
N ILE A 167 0.42 19.55 -8.53
CA ILE A 167 1.26 20.52 -9.26
C ILE A 167 1.19 20.27 -10.76
N ARG A 168 1.30 19.00 -11.19
CA ARG A 168 1.22 18.59 -12.60
C ARG A 168 -0.13 18.95 -13.21
N GLN A 169 -1.24 18.63 -12.54
CA GLN A 169 -2.58 18.99 -13.00
C GLN A 169 -2.76 20.51 -13.11
N GLY A 170 -2.22 21.27 -12.14
CA GLY A 170 -2.22 22.73 -12.16
C GLY A 170 -1.45 23.31 -13.35
N ARG A 171 -0.28 22.76 -13.69
CA ARG A 171 0.53 23.17 -14.86
C ARG A 171 -0.15 22.87 -16.18
N ARG A 172 -0.80 21.70 -16.30
CA ARG A 172 -1.59 21.34 -17.50
C ARG A 172 -2.76 22.27 -17.75
N LYS A 173 -3.50 22.66 -16.70
CA LYS A 173 -4.58 23.66 -16.80
C LYS A 173 -4.06 25.02 -17.30
N LYS A 174 -2.80 25.36 -17.01
CA LYS A 174 -2.12 26.58 -17.47
C LYS A 174 -1.42 26.42 -18.84
N HIS A 175 -1.66 25.32 -19.57
CA HIS A 175 -1.04 25.02 -20.87
C HIS A 175 0.50 25.04 -20.89
N VAL A 176 1.16 24.79 -19.74
CA VAL A 176 2.61 24.70 -19.67
C VAL A 176 3.05 23.35 -20.25
N LYS A 177 3.86 23.35 -21.32
CA LYS A 177 4.29 22.13 -22.02
C LYS A 177 5.38 21.31 -21.28
N LEU A 178 6.03 21.89 -20.26
CA LEU A 178 7.10 21.25 -19.48
C LEU A 178 6.54 20.55 -18.22
N ASP A 179 6.15 19.29 -18.39
CA ASP A 179 5.68 18.39 -17.31
C ASP A 179 6.79 17.46 -16.75
N THR A 180 8.01 17.49 -17.31
CA THR A 180 9.06 16.50 -17.03
C THR A 180 9.48 16.46 -15.56
N ALA A 181 9.67 17.63 -14.93
CA ALA A 181 10.13 17.68 -13.53
C ALA A 181 9.10 17.14 -12.51
N PRO A 182 7.81 17.53 -12.56
CA PRO A 182 6.78 16.89 -11.72
C PRO A 182 6.64 15.39 -11.95
N ILE A 183 6.76 14.93 -13.19
CA ILE A 183 6.66 13.49 -13.53
C ILE A 183 7.84 12.71 -12.95
N PHE A 184 9.07 13.23 -13.08
CA PHE A 184 10.26 12.64 -12.46
C PHE A 184 10.16 12.62 -10.92
N GLY A 185 9.65 13.70 -10.32
CA GLY A 185 9.37 13.76 -8.88
C GLY A 185 8.38 12.68 -8.43
N MET A 186 7.30 12.46 -9.20
CA MET A 186 6.36 11.37 -8.93
C MET A 186 7.03 10.00 -9.06
N CYS A 187 7.84 9.74 -10.09
CA CYS A 187 8.60 8.49 -10.22
C CYS A 187 9.42 8.20 -8.98
N LEU A 188 10.20 9.19 -8.53
CA LEU A 188 11.06 9.06 -7.37
C LEU A 188 10.25 8.76 -6.11
N MET A 189 9.12 9.45 -5.91
CA MET A 189 8.25 9.21 -4.76
C MET A 189 7.56 7.84 -4.82
N PHE A 190 7.09 7.39 -5.99
CA PHE A 190 6.55 6.03 -6.15
C PHE A 190 7.60 4.96 -5.90
N PHE A 191 8.82 5.16 -6.40
CA PHE A 191 9.95 4.26 -6.13
C PHE A 191 10.24 4.17 -4.63
N LEU A 192 10.38 5.32 -3.97
CA LEU A 192 10.65 5.40 -2.53
C LEU A 192 9.52 4.74 -1.71
N THR A 193 8.27 5.05 -2.04
CA THR A 193 7.07 4.44 -1.43
C THR A 193 7.11 2.92 -1.59
N THR A 194 7.44 2.41 -2.78
CA THR A 194 7.52 0.97 -3.04
C THR A 194 8.61 0.30 -2.18
N LEU A 195 9.79 0.90 -2.09
CA LEU A 195 10.89 0.40 -1.26
C LEU A 195 10.53 0.40 0.23
N LEU A 196 9.96 1.51 0.73
CA LEU A 196 9.55 1.66 2.12
C LEU A 196 8.42 0.69 2.50
N ARG A 197 7.52 0.39 1.56
CA ARG A 197 6.49 -0.64 1.77
C ARG A 197 7.05 -2.04 1.76
N ALA A 198 7.96 -2.35 0.85
CA ALA A 198 8.61 -3.66 0.84
C ALA A 198 9.40 -3.91 2.13
N SER A 199 10.16 -2.91 2.60
CA SER A 199 10.87 -3.00 3.88
C SER A 199 9.91 -3.04 5.08
N GLY A 200 8.86 -2.21 5.08
CA GLY A 200 7.81 -2.22 6.09
C GLY A 200 7.11 -3.59 6.18
N THR A 201 6.82 -4.22 5.03
CA THR A 201 6.29 -5.58 4.94
C THR A 201 7.24 -6.56 5.62
N TYR A 202 8.52 -6.51 5.25
CA TYR A 202 9.55 -7.39 5.80
C TYR A 202 9.65 -7.28 7.34
N PHE A 203 9.73 -6.05 7.87
CA PHE A 203 9.78 -5.82 9.32
C PHE A 203 8.51 -6.28 10.03
N TYR A 204 7.35 -6.06 9.42
CA TYR A 204 6.06 -6.51 9.95
C TYR A 204 6.01 -8.03 10.06
N TYR A 205 6.38 -8.78 9.02
CA TYR A 205 6.42 -10.24 9.04
C TYR A 205 7.49 -10.79 9.97
N SER A 206 8.67 -10.17 10.01
CA SER A 206 9.72 -10.52 10.97
C SER A 206 9.22 -10.41 12.41
N THR A 207 8.40 -9.40 12.70
CA THR A 207 7.77 -9.25 14.01
C THR A 207 6.70 -10.30 14.26
N LEU A 208 5.79 -10.54 13.30
CA LEU A 208 4.77 -11.60 13.41
C LEU A 208 5.37 -12.97 13.66
N ASN A 209 6.46 -13.32 12.95
CA ASN A 209 7.17 -14.58 13.16
C ASN A 209 7.74 -14.66 14.57
N SER A 210 8.38 -13.60 15.07
CA SER A 210 8.91 -13.58 16.45
C SER A 210 7.82 -13.69 17.52
N VAL A 211 6.64 -13.10 17.30
CA VAL A 211 5.48 -13.31 18.17
C VAL A 211 5.00 -14.75 18.07
N SER A 212 4.88 -15.29 16.86
CA SER A 212 4.46 -16.68 16.63
C SER A 212 5.38 -17.69 17.32
N ASP A 213 6.70 -17.52 17.21
CA ASP A 213 7.69 -18.39 17.84
C ASP A 213 7.54 -18.37 19.37
N MET A 214 7.42 -17.16 19.95
CA MET A 214 7.18 -16.99 21.38
C MET A 214 5.89 -17.68 21.84
N LEU A 215 4.79 -17.55 21.10
CA LEU A 215 3.51 -18.19 21.42
C LEU A 215 3.58 -19.71 21.25
N ASN A 216 4.33 -20.20 20.27
CA ASN A 216 4.56 -21.63 20.07
C ASN A 216 5.36 -22.25 21.22
N GLU A 217 6.38 -21.56 21.74
CA GLU A 217 7.11 -21.99 22.93
C GLU A 217 6.18 -22.08 24.16
N LEU A 218 5.31 -21.09 24.35
CA LEU A 218 4.32 -21.11 25.43
C LEU A 218 3.34 -22.29 25.27
N ASN A 219 2.76 -22.47 24.09
CA ASN A 219 1.85 -23.59 23.81
C ASN A 219 2.54 -24.95 24.00
N LEU A 220 3.81 -25.07 23.63
CA LEU A 220 4.59 -26.29 23.82
C LEU A 220 4.79 -26.57 25.31
N ALA A 221 5.12 -25.56 26.12
CA ALA A 221 5.25 -25.72 27.56
C ALA A 221 3.93 -26.16 28.22
N VAL A 222 2.80 -25.55 27.82
CA VAL A 222 1.46 -25.95 28.30
C VAL A 222 1.13 -27.39 27.90
N LYS A 223 1.41 -27.79 26.64
CA LYS A 223 1.17 -29.16 26.15
C LYS A 223 2.02 -30.19 26.90
N LEU A 224 3.30 -29.89 27.14
CA LEU A 224 4.19 -30.75 27.92
C LEU A 224 3.67 -30.93 29.35
N GLN A 225 3.22 -29.85 29.98
CA GLN A 225 2.66 -29.90 31.32
C GLN A 225 1.35 -30.70 31.38
N ALA A 226 0.44 -30.48 30.43
CA ALA A 226 -0.80 -31.25 30.32
C ALA A 226 -0.52 -32.75 30.17
N ARG A 227 0.51 -33.12 29.39
CA ARG A 227 0.96 -34.51 29.26
C ARG A 227 1.52 -35.07 30.57
N LYS A 228 2.35 -34.31 31.29
CA LYS A 228 2.88 -34.73 32.60
C LYS A 228 1.77 -34.96 33.65
N MET A 229 0.73 -34.14 33.61
CA MET A 229 -0.42 -34.23 34.52
C MET A 229 -1.50 -35.23 34.05
N ASN A 230 -1.28 -35.96 32.94
CA ASN A 230 -2.28 -36.83 32.30
C ASN A 230 -3.64 -36.14 32.09
N ALA A 231 -3.62 -34.85 31.77
CA ALA A 231 -4.83 -34.07 31.55
C ALA A 231 -5.52 -34.54 30.25
N ARG A 232 -6.84 -34.73 30.29
CA ARG A 232 -7.65 -35.10 29.11
C ARG A 232 -7.69 -34.00 28.05
N THR A 233 -7.50 -32.74 28.44
CA THR A 233 -7.57 -31.57 27.57
C THR A 233 -6.47 -30.58 27.94
N VAL A 234 -5.96 -29.84 26.95
CA VAL A 234 -4.96 -28.78 27.14
C VAL A 234 -5.70 -27.52 27.63
N PRO A 235 -5.45 -27.02 28.85
CA PRO A 235 -6.30 -25.99 29.45
C PRO A 235 -6.06 -24.57 28.95
N TYR A 236 -4.98 -24.35 28.20
CA TYR A 236 -4.67 -23.06 27.58
C TYR A 236 -4.18 -23.24 26.15
N GLU A 237 -4.62 -22.36 25.26
CA GLU A 237 -4.11 -22.25 23.89
C GLU A 237 -3.98 -20.78 23.53
N VAL A 238 -2.79 -20.37 23.07
CA VAL A 238 -2.52 -18.99 22.67
C VAL A 238 -2.24 -18.94 21.17
N LEU A 239 -3.01 -18.17 20.41
CA LEU A 239 -2.98 -18.14 18.95
C LEU A 239 -2.74 -16.73 18.42
N LEU A 240 -1.91 -16.61 17.39
CA LEU A 240 -1.73 -15.38 16.63
C LEU A 240 -2.69 -15.38 15.42
N GLU A 241 -3.49 -14.33 15.26
CA GLU A 241 -4.30 -14.14 14.06
C GLU A 241 -3.48 -13.45 12.96
N ILE A 242 -3.45 -14.05 11.78
CA ILE A 242 -2.75 -13.51 10.61
C ILE A 242 -3.64 -12.43 9.97
N PRO A 243 -3.14 -11.19 9.77
CA PRO A 243 -3.91 -10.08 9.22
C PRO A 243 -4.01 -10.17 7.68
N ARG A 244 -4.76 -11.16 7.18
CA ARG A 244 -4.86 -11.51 5.75
C ARG A 244 -5.32 -10.34 4.87
N GLY A 245 -6.30 -9.55 5.33
CA GLY A 245 -6.83 -8.41 4.57
C GLY A 245 -5.81 -7.30 4.38
N TYR A 246 -5.06 -6.96 5.44
CA TYR A 246 -3.98 -5.99 5.37
C TYR A 246 -2.88 -6.44 4.39
N MET A 247 -2.47 -7.72 4.46
CA MET A 247 -1.49 -8.30 3.54
C MET A 247 -1.91 -8.15 2.08
N PHE A 248 -3.16 -8.48 1.76
CA PHE A 248 -3.66 -8.40 0.39
C PHE A 248 -3.61 -6.98 -0.15
N VAL A 249 -4.12 -6.00 0.61
CA VAL A 249 -4.11 -4.59 0.18
C VAL A 249 -2.70 -4.05 0.07
N HIS A 250 -1.81 -4.45 0.99
CA HIS A 250 -0.41 -4.00 0.95
C HIS A 250 0.34 -4.51 -0.28
N MET A 251 0.20 -5.80 -0.62
CA MET A 251 0.80 -6.38 -1.83
C MET A 251 0.21 -5.78 -3.10
N ALA A 252 -1.11 -5.56 -3.14
CA ALA A 252 -1.76 -4.89 -4.26
C ALA A 252 -1.23 -3.46 -4.46
N ALA A 253 -1.01 -2.73 -3.37
CA ALA A 253 -0.48 -1.37 -3.43
C ALA A 253 0.98 -1.34 -3.94
N ILE A 254 1.83 -2.29 -3.51
CA ILE A 254 3.20 -2.45 -4.04
C ILE A 254 3.15 -2.74 -5.55
N PHE A 255 2.36 -3.73 -5.97
CA PHE A 255 2.25 -4.13 -7.36
C PHE A 255 1.77 -2.98 -8.26
N LEU A 256 0.74 -2.25 -7.84
CA LEU A 256 0.22 -1.10 -8.60
C LEU A 256 1.17 0.10 -8.61
N SER A 257 1.97 0.28 -7.56
CA SER A 257 3.02 1.31 -7.53
C SER A 257 4.13 0.99 -8.53
N LEU A 258 4.54 -0.28 -8.63
CA LEU A 258 5.50 -0.76 -9.63
C LEU A 258 4.97 -0.61 -11.05
N ILE A 259 3.73 -1.04 -11.31
CA ILE A 259 3.11 -0.88 -12.63
C ILE A 259 3.05 0.60 -13.02
N SER A 260 2.64 1.46 -12.08
CA SER A 260 2.61 2.92 -12.31
C SER A 260 4.00 3.42 -12.66
N LEU A 261 5.03 3.03 -11.91
CA LEU A 261 6.41 3.41 -12.17
C LEU A 261 6.90 2.97 -13.57
N THR A 262 6.64 1.71 -13.97
CA THR A 262 7.00 1.23 -15.32
C THR A 262 6.32 2.05 -16.41
N PHE A 263 5.03 2.36 -16.28
CA PHE A 263 4.35 3.20 -17.26
C PHE A 263 4.84 4.65 -17.27
N ILE A 264 5.24 5.22 -16.13
CA ILE A 264 5.82 6.57 -16.11
C ILE A 264 7.17 6.57 -16.84
N LEU A 265 8.01 5.57 -16.60
CA LEU A 265 9.30 5.45 -17.26
C LEU A 265 9.15 5.28 -18.78
N ASP A 266 8.23 4.41 -19.23
CA ASP A 266 7.91 4.26 -20.66
C ASP A 266 7.37 5.56 -21.29
N TYR A 267 6.64 6.37 -20.51
CA TYR A 267 6.16 7.68 -20.97
C TYR A 267 7.28 8.73 -21.09
N LEU A 268 8.30 8.63 -20.25
CA LEU A 268 9.45 9.54 -20.24
C LEU A 268 10.52 9.17 -21.28
N ASP A 269 10.48 7.95 -21.82
CA ASP A 269 11.41 7.49 -22.85
C ASP A 269 11.25 8.36 -24.13
N PRO A 270 12.29 9.10 -24.54
CA PRO A 270 12.25 9.92 -25.74
C PRO A 270 12.34 9.05 -26.99
N VAL A 271 11.20 8.60 -27.52
CA VAL A 271 11.11 8.02 -28.87
C VAL A 271 11.12 9.10 -29.94
#